data_AF-T1H4J6-F1
#
_entry.id   AF-T1H4J6-F1
#
_cell.length_a   1.000
_cell.length_b   1.000
_cell.length_c   1.000
_cell.angle_alpha   90.00
_cell.angle_beta   90.00
_cell.angle_gamma   90.00
#
_symmetry.space_group_name_H-M   'P 1'
#
loop_
_entity.id
_entity.type
_entity.pdbx_description
1 polymer ?
#
loop_
_entity_poly.entity_id
_entity_poly.type
_entity_poly.pdbx_seq_one_letter_code
_entity_poly.pdbx_strand_id
1 'polypeptide(L)' 'MNRLVKAFSNFKEFYSEINGATLTGAIDVIVVEQPDGEFQCSPFHVRFGKLGVLRSREKVVKK' A
#
# COMPACT_ATOMS: atom_id res chain seq x y z
N MET A 1 -14.83 -16.36 28.09
CA MET A 1 -14.88 -14.88 28.22
C MET A 1 -13.77 -14.14 27.45
N ASN A 2 -12.53 -14.66 27.37
CA ASN A 2 -11.37 -13.86 26.89
C ASN A 2 -11.15 -13.82 25.36
N ARG A 3 -11.78 -14.71 24.58
CA ARG A 3 -11.60 -14.76 23.11
C ARG A 3 -12.45 -13.72 22.38
N LEU A 4 -13.69 -13.53 22.81
CA LEU A 4 -14.58 -12.53 22.22
C LEU A 4 -14.05 -11.12 22.47
N VAL A 5 -13.63 -10.82 23.71
CA VAL A 5 -13.03 -9.52 24.06
C VAL A 5 -11.79 -9.21 23.21
N LYS A 6 -10.91 -10.21 22.98
CA LYS A 6 -9.75 -10.07 22.07
C LYS A 6 -10.14 -9.87 20.60
N ALA A 7 -11.17 -10.55 20.12
CA ALA A 7 -11.64 -10.37 18.75
C ALA A 7 -12.19 -8.96 18.52
N PHE A 8 -12.98 -8.44 19.47
CA PHE A 8 -13.51 -7.08 19.41
C PHE A 8 -12.41 -6.01 19.55
N SER A 9 -11.39 -6.22 20.40
CA SER A 9 -10.27 -5.29 20.50
C SER A 9 -9.46 -5.22 19.21
N ASN A 10 -9.15 -6.37 18.60
CA ASN A 10 -8.41 -6.41 17.34
C ASN A 10 -9.20 -5.75 16.19
N PHE A 11 -10.52 -5.89 16.18
CA PHE A 11 -11.37 -5.29 15.15
C PHE A 11 -11.47 -3.76 15.32
N LYS A 12 -11.56 -3.29 16.56
CA LYS A 12 -11.55 -1.87 16.90
C LYS A 12 -10.21 -1.23 16.56
N GLU A 13 -9.10 -1.93 16.85
CA GLU A 13 -7.75 -1.51 16.50
C GLU A 13 -7.60 -1.44 14.98
N PHE A 14 -8.01 -2.48 14.24
CA PHE A 14 -8.01 -2.50 12.78
C PHE A 14 -8.79 -1.32 12.18
N TYR A 15 -10.01 -1.04 12.66
CA TYR A 15 -10.81 0.10 12.19
C TYR A 15 -10.19 1.45 12.55
N SER A 16 -9.61 1.58 13.74
CA SER A 16 -8.92 2.81 14.17
C SER A 16 -7.63 3.07 13.38
N GLU A 17 -7.02 2.02 12.83
CA GLU A 17 -5.85 2.10 11.96
C GLU A 17 -6.20 2.40 10.50
N ILE A 18 -7.47 2.43 10.08
CA ILE A 18 -7.91 2.90 8.75
C ILE A 18 -7.88 4.43 8.73
N ASN A 19 -6.71 5.02 8.96
CA ASN A 19 -6.43 6.40 8.60
C ASN A 19 -6.13 6.42 7.09
N GLY A 20 -6.55 7.45 6.36
CA GLY A 20 -6.23 7.56 4.92
C GLY A 20 -4.73 7.45 4.62
N ALA A 21 -3.89 7.81 5.60
CA ALA A 21 -2.42 7.74 5.53
C ALA A 21 -1.81 6.32 5.65
N THR A 22 -2.58 5.32 6.11
CA THR A 22 -2.15 3.91 6.23
C THR A 22 -2.74 3.01 5.14
N LEU A 23 -3.53 3.60 4.23
CA LEU A 23 -4.05 2.96 3.04
C LEU A 23 -2.95 2.77 1.98
N THR A 24 -3.24 1.95 0.98
CA THR A 24 -2.38 1.78 -0.20
C THR A 24 -2.32 3.07 -1.00
N GLY A 25 -1.14 3.44 -1.51
CA GLY A 25 -0.98 4.66 -2.27
C GLY A 25 0.25 4.63 -3.18
N ALA A 26 0.27 5.57 -4.11
CA ALA A 26 1.40 5.86 -4.98
C ALA A 26 1.52 7.39 -5.13
N ILE A 27 2.72 7.86 -5.48
CA ILE A 27 2.94 9.25 -5.87
C ILE A 27 3.02 9.30 -7.41
N ASP A 28 2.67 10.44 -7.98
CA ASP A 28 2.81 10.70 -9.42
C ASP A 28 4.26 10.52 -9.86
N VAL A 29 4.43 9.88 -11.02
CA VAL A 29 5.72 9.69 -11.67
C VAL A 29 5.74 10.54 -12.94
N ILE A 30 6.80 11.33 -13.10
CA ILE A 30 7.05 12.10 -14.31
C ILE A 30 8.04 11.32 -15.17
N VAL A 31 7.75 11.21 -16.47
CA VAL A 31 8.59 10.53 -17.45
C VAL A 31 8.93 11.49 -18.58
N VAL A 32 10.19 11.48 -19.02
CA VAL A 32 10.70 12.34 -20.10
C VAL A 32 11.53 11.49 -21.06
N GLU A 33 11.22 11.62 -22.36
CA GLU A 33 12.01 11.05 -23.46
C GLU A 33 13.28 11.90 -23.68
N GLN A 34 14.43 11.24 -23.75
CA GLN A 34 15.73 11.84 -23.99
C GLN A 34 16.03 11.92 -25.50
N PRO A 35 17.01 12.74 -25.93
CA PRO A 35 17.34 12.89 -27.35
C PRO A 35 17.81 11.61 -28.06
N ASP A 36 18.27 10.62 -27.31
CA ASP A 36 18.68 9.29 -27.79
C ASP A 36 17.51 8.30 -27.87
N GLY A 37 16.30 8.73 -27.49
CA GLY A 37 15.09 7.90 -27.46
C GLY A 37 14.92 7.09 -26.18
N GLU A 38 15.82 7.19 -25.19
CA GLU A 38 15.63 6.56 -23.89
C GLU A 38 14.64 7.36 -23.02
N PHE A 39 13.98 6.69 -22.07
CA PHE A 39 13.06 7.32 -21.13
C PHE A 39 13.68 7.38 -19.74
N GLN A 40 13.67 8.57 -19.14
CA GLN A 40 14.03 8.75 -17.73
C GLN A 40 12.81 9.19 -16.93
N CYS A 41 12.77 8.81 -15.66
CA CYS A 41 11.64 9.10 -14.79
C CYS A 41 12.04 9.43 -13.35
N SER A 42 11.15 10.13 -12.66
CA SER A 42 11.25 10.28 -11.21
C SER A 42 11.12 8.92 -10.50
N PRO A 43 11.71 8.74 -9.30
CA PRO A 43 11.63 7.48 -8.58
C PRO A 43 10.18 7.02 -8.34
N PHE A 44 9.94 5.71 -8.48
CA PHE A 44 8.65 5.11 -8.16
C PHE A 44 8.51 4.99 -6.65
N HIS A 45 7.53 5.69 -6.08
CA HIS A 45 7.21 5.59 -4.66
C HIS A 45 5.81 5.00 -4.46
N VAL A 46 5.77 3.70 -4.12
CA VAL A 46 4.53 2.97 -3.83
C VAL A 46 4.51 2.50 -2.38
N ARG A 47 3.33 2.53 -1.77
CA ARG A 47 3.09 2.05 -0.40
C ARG A 47 1.99 1.01 -0.41
N PHE A 48 2.29 -0.15 0.17
CA PHE A 48 1.32 -1.20 0.41
C PHE A 48 0.77 -1.06 1.83
N GLY A 49 -0.45 -0.53 1.94
CA GLY A 49 -1.14 -0.40 3.23
C GLY A 49 -1.48 -1.75 3.86
N LYS A 50 -1.90 -1.73 5.14
CA LYS A 50 -2.14 -2.92 5.97
C LYS A 50 -3.23 -3.86 5.43
N LEU A 51 -4.19 -3.36 4.65
CA LEU A 51 -5.19 -4.20 3.94
C LEU A 51 -4.55 -5.15 2.91
N GLY A 52 -3.36 -4.82 2.39
CA GLY A 52 -2.57 -5.71 1.55
C GLY A 52 -1.98 -6.90 2.30
N VAL A 53 -1.94 -6.87 3.64
CA VAL A 53 -1.40 -7.97 4.46
C VAL A 53 -2.36 -9.16 4.49
N LEU A 54 -3.69 -8.90 4.47
CA LEU A 54 -4.71 -9.96 4.44
C LEU A 54 -4.76 -10.73 3.10
N ARG A 55 -4.25 -10.13 2.02
CA ARG A 55 -4.16 -10.73 0.67
C ARG A 55 -2.80 -10.47 0.02
N SER A 56 -1.71 -10.67 0.78
CA SER A 56 -0.34 -10.33 0.34
C SER A 56 0.10 -11.10 -0.91
N ARG A 57 -0.37 -12.36 -1.06
CA ARG A 57 -0.07 -13.22 -2.22
C ARG A 57 -0.72 -12.75 -3.52
N GLU A 58 -1.76 -11.93 -3.46
CA GLU A 58 -2.43 -11.37 -4.66
C GLU A 58 -1.79 -10.04 -5.11
N LYS A 59 -0.96 -9.41 -4.27
CA LYS A 59 -0.28 -8.14 -4.58
C LYS A 59 1.10 -8.37 -5.19
N VAL A 60 1.14 -9.06 -6.33
CA VAL A 60 2.39 -9.32 -7.07
C VAL A 60 2.73 -8.11 -7.95
N VAL A 61 3.88 -7.49 -7.68
CA VAL A 61 4.46 -6.47 -8.58
C VAL A 61 5.11 -7.21 -9.75
N LYS A 62 4.63 -6.95 -10.97
CA LYS A 62 5.20 -7.50 -12.20
C LYS A 62 6.16 -6.48 -12.82
N LYS A 63 7.22 -6.99 -13.44
CA LYS A 63 8.15 -6.22 -14.27
C LYS A 63 7.55 -6.00 -15.65
#